data_AF-T1AED4-F1
#
_entry.id   AF-T1AED4-F1
#
_cell.length_a   1.000
_cell.length_b   1.000
_cell.length_c   1.000
_cell.angle_alpha   90.00
_cell.angle_beta   90.00
_cell.angle_gamma   90.00
#
_symmetry.space_group_name_H-M   'P 1'
#
loop_
_entity.id
_entity.type
_entity.pdbx_description
1 polymer ?
#
loop_
_entity_poly.entity_id
_entity_poly.type
_entity_poly.pdbx_seq_one_letter_code
_entity_poly.pdbx_strand_id
1 'polypeptide(L)'
;LTVDGLDAQLGALMDRLHRAAEDAFSVGRNMSAVIGMSGGICCYPCEDLDFDSVFLKADAALYAMKVVKTDRTTWWKVDSHSLRDVARASAPRISTGG
;
A
#
# COMPACT_ATOMS: atom_id res chain seq x y z
N LEU A 1 7.74 -16.08 0.69
CA LEU A 1 6.95 -15.33 -0.33
C LEU A 1 7.93 -14.54 -1.19
N THR A 2 7.75 -14.49 -2.52
CA THR A 2 8.53 -13.60 -3.39
C THR A 2 7.99 -12.17 -3.33
N VAL A 3 8.78 -11.19 -3.77
CA VAL A 3 8.33 -9.77 -3.86
C VAL A 3 7.09 -9.67 -4.75
N ASP A 4 7.10 -10.31 -5.92
CA ASP A 4 5.99 -10.28 -6.88
C ASP A 4 4.71 -10.91 -6.30
N GLY A 5 4.85 -11.99 -5.53
CA GLY A 5 3.72 -12.64 -4.88
C GLY A 5 3.08 -11.77 -3.79
N LEU A 6 3.89 -11.01 -3.06
CA LEU A 6 3.42 -10.08 -2.04
C LEU A 6 2.77 -8.84 -2.66
N ASP A 7 3.36 -8.31 -3.73
CA ASP A 7 2.82 -7.19 -4.49
C ASP A 7 1.43 -7.54 -5.07
N ALA A 8 1.27 -8.73 -5.65
CA ALA A 8 0.00 -9.20 -6.18
C ALA A 8 -1.09 -9.34 -5.09
N GLN A 9 -0.74 -9.87 -3.92
CA GLN A 9 -1.68 -9.98 -2.79
C GLN A 9 -2.08 -8.60 -2.26
N LEU A 10 -1.12 -7.69 -2.18
CA LEU A 10 -1.38 -6.31 -1.78
C LEU A 10 -2.29 -5.62 -2.80
N GLY A 11 -2.05 -5.80 -4.09
CA GLY A 11 -2.93 -5.31 -5.16
C GLY A 11 -4.37 -5.80 -4.99
N ALA A 12 -4.58 -7.10 -4.79
CA ALA A 12 -5.92 -7.65 -4.58
C ALA A 12 -6.63 -7.07 -3.35
N LEU A 13 -5.89 -6.85 -2.25
CA LEU A 13 -6.41 -6.20 -1.05
C LEU A 13 -6.80 -4.74 -1.31
N MET A 14 -5.94 -4.01 -2.01
CA MET A 14 -6.18 -2.61 -2.34
C MET A 14 -7.34 -2.43 -3.31
N ASP A 15 -7.51 -3.30 -4.29
CA ASP A 15 -8.68 -3.28 -5.17
C ASP A 15 -9.99 -3.54 -4.42
N ARG A 16 -9.95 -4.35 -3.35
CA ARG A 16 -11.11 -4.54 -2.47
C ARG A 16 -11.40 -3.29 -1.65
N LEU A 17 -10.38 -2.64 -1.10
CA LEU A 17 -10.54 -1.40 -0.34
C LEU A 17 -11.04 -0.25 -1.22
N HIS A 18 -10.54 -0.18 -2.46
CA HIS A 18 -10.95 0.82 -3.43
C HIS A 18 -12.43 0.74 -3.74
N ARG A 19 -12.92 -0.45 -4.09
CA ARG A 19 -14.33 -0.69 -4.38
C ARG A 19 -15.23 -0.29 -3.22
N ALA A 20 -14.83 -0.58 -1.99
CA ALA A 20 -15.59 -0.18 -0.80
C ALA A 20 -15.63 1.35 -0.59
N ALA A 21 -14.67 2.10 -1.12
CA ALA A 21 -14.54 3.53 -0.91
C ALA A 21 -15.05 4.38 -2.09
N GLU A 22 -15.18 3.82 -3.30
CA GLU A 22 -15.72 4.50 -4.47
C GLU A 22 -17.25 4.46 -4.56
N ASP A 23 -17.92 3.68 -3.71
CA ASP A 23 -19.38 3.67 -3.63
C ASP A 23 -19.89 5.10 -3.36
N ALA A 24 -20.66 5.62 -4.31
CA ALA A 24 -21.22 6.95 -4.21
C ALA A 24 -22.12 7.03 -2.97
N PHE A 25 -21.88 8.01 -2.11
CA PHE A 25 -22.70 8.23 -0.92
C PHE A 25 -23.55 9.49 -1.08
N SER A 26 -24.75 9.45 -0.50
CA SER A 26 -25.68 10.58 -0.54
C SER A 26 -25.18 11.70 0.37
N VAL A 27 -25.09 12.92 -0.17
CA VAL A 27 -24.71 14.13 0.57
C VAL A 27 -25.86 15.13 0.70
N GLY A 28 -27.08 14.73 0.34
CA GLY A 28 -28.28 15.56 0.43
C GLY A 28 -29.40 15.08 -0.49
N ARG A 29 -30.43 15.90 -0.66
CA ARG A 29 -31.50 15.59 -1.62
C ARG A 29 -30.95 15.64 -3.04
N ASN A 30 -30.98 14.49 -3.71
CA ASN A 30 -30.53 14.30 -5.09
C ASN A 30 -29.06 14.63 -5.35
N MET A 31 -28.19 14.59 -4.33
CA MET A 31 -26.75 14.77 -4.48
C MET A 31 -26.02 13.51 -4.06
N SER A 32 -25.12 13.04 -4.90
CA SER A 32 -24.19 11.95 -4.58
C SER A 32 -22.76 12.44 -4.75
N ALA A 33 -21.86 11.96 -3.89
CA ALA A 33 -20.45 12.27 -3.94
C ALA A 33 -19.64 10.97 -4.05
N VAL A 34 -18.52 11.05 -4.77
CA VAL A 34 -17.51 9.98 -4.87
C VAL A 34 -16.20 10.55 -4.35
N ILE A 35 -15.49 9.80 -3.50
CA ILE A 35 -14.19 10.20 -2.98
C ILE A 35 -13.09 9.54 -3.80
N GLY A 36 -12.33 10.35 -4.53
CA GLY A 36 -11.07 9.91 -5.11
C GLY A 36 -9.99 9.83 -4.03
N MET A 37 -9.47 8.63 -3.77
CA MET A 37 -8.44 8.39 -2.74
C MET A 37 -7.02 8.35 -3.31
N SER A 38 -6.02 8.68 -2.50
CA SER A 38 -4.62 8.32 -2.74
C SER A 38 -4.11 7.53 -1.54
N GLY A 39 -3.35 6.45 -1.76
CA GLY A 39 -2.81 5.60 -0.70
C GLY A 39 -1.29 5.49 -0.75
N GLY A 40 -0.64 5.56 0.40
CA GLY A 40 0.77 5.20 0.57
C GLY A 40 0.89 4.07 1.58
N ILE A 41 1.65 3.04 1.25
CA ILE A 41 1.79 1.82 2.07
C ILE A 41 3.25 1.61 2.45
N CYS A 42 3.49 1.23 3.70
CA CYS A 42 4.76 0.71 4.17
C CYS A 42 4.53 -0.67 4.81
N CYS A 43 5.37 -1.65 4.48
CA CYS A 43 5.27 -3.01 4.99
C CYS A 43 6.18 -3.21 6.21
N TYR A 44 5.67 -3.89 7.25
CA TYR A 44 6.42 -4.26 8.44
C TYR A 44 6.54 -5.79 8.54
N PRO A 45 7.68 -6.36 9.00
CA PRO A 45 8.91 -5.67 9.42
C PRO A 45 9.79 -5.21 8.25
N CYS A 46 10.32 -3.99 8.36
CA CYS A 46 11.40 -3.48 7.52
C CYS A 46 12.60 -3.25 8.44
N GLU A 47 13.81 -3.57 7.98
CA GLU A 47 15.02 -3.42 8.80
C GLU A 47 15.17 -1.95 9.25
N ASP A 48 15.56 -1.76 10.51
CA ASP A 48 15.77 -0.46 11.14
C ASP A 48 14.55 0.50 11.15
N LEU A 49 13.32 0.00 10.99
CA LEU A 49 12.12 0.83 11.16
C LEU A 49 11.66 0.89 12.62
N ASP A 50 11.75 2.07 13.21
CA ASP A 50 10.86 2.47 14.29
C ASP A 50 9.46 2.83 13.76
N PHE A 51 8.50 2.99 14.68
CA PHE A 51 7.12 3.30 14.31
C PHE A 51 7.00 4.60 13.52
N ASP A 52 7.77 5.64 13.87
CA ASP A 52 7.73 6.94 13.19
C ASP A 52 8.22 6.82 11.74
N SER A 53 9.24 6.00 11.51
CA SER A 53 9.76 5.70 10.17
C SER A 53 8.75 4.94 9.30
N VAL A 54 7.86 4.13 9.89
CA VAL A 54 6.75 3.49 9.14
C VAL A 54 5.83 4.57 8.58
N PHE A 55 5.41 5.52 9.42
CA PHE A 55 4.51 6.60 9.01
C PHE A 55 5.18 7.51 7.98
N LEU A 56 6.45 7.87 8.17
CA LEU A 56 7.16 8.73 7.23
C LEU A 56 7.30 8.07 5.85
N LYS A 57 7.62 6.78 5.79
CA LYS A 57 7.71 6.04 4.52
C LYS A 57 6.34 5.91 3.84
N ALA A 58 5.30 5.61 4.61
CA ALA A 58 3.93 5.56 4.08
C ALA A 58 3.49 6.93 3.54
N ASP A 59 3.79 8.02 4.25
CA ASP A 59 3.46 9.38 3.81
C ASP A 59 4.25 9.79 2.56
N ALA A 60 5.53 9.44 2.46
CA ALA A 60 6.32 9.67 1.26
C ALA A 60 5.73 8.95 0.03
N ALA A 61 5.30 7.69 0.20
CA ALA A 61 4.61 6.94 -0.85
C ALA A 61 3.26 7.57 -1.23
N LEU A 62 2.50 8.06 -0.24
CA LEU A 62 1.25 8.79 -0.45
C LEU A 62 1.48 10.09 -1.22
N TYR A 63 2.50 10.85 -0.85
CA TYR A 63 2.84 12.11 -1.49
C TYR A 63 3.17 11.88 -2.96
N ALA A 64 3.99 10.87 -3.27
CA ALA A 64 4.26 10.46 -4.65
C ALA A 64 2.97 10.15 -5.43
N MET A 65 1.96 9.54 -4.80
CA MET A 65 0.66 9.28 -5.42
C MET A 65 -0.24 10.51 -5.56
N LYS A 66 -0.08 11.52 -4.71
CA LYS A 66 -0.77 12.81 -4.87
C LYS A 66 -0.19 13.60 -6.03
N VAL A 67 1.13 13.55 -6.25
CA VAL A 67 1.81 14.27 -7.33
C VAL A 67 1.30 13.84 -8.70
N VAL A 68 1.04 12.55 -8.92
CA VAL A 68 0.58 12.00 -10.20
C VAL A 68 -0.92 11.74 -10.28
N LYS A 69 -1.73 12.38 -9.40
CA LYS A 69 -3.16 12.06 -9.20
C LYS A 69 -3.99 12.02 -10.50
N THR A 70 -3.66 12.87 -11.48
CA THR A 70 -4.39 13.01 -12.75
C THR A 70 -4.08 11.92 -13.76
N ASP A 71 -2.85 11.40 -13.77
CA ASP A 71 -2.35 10.51 -14.83
C ASP A 71 -2.09 9.08 -14.33
N ARG A 72 -2.47 8.80 -13.08
CA ARG A 72 -2.21 7.52 -12.43
C ARG A 72 -3.11 6.41 -12.98
N THR A 73 -2.53 5.23 -13.16
CA THR A 73 -3.25 3.97 -13.43
C THR A 73 -3.62 3.22 -12.15
N THR A 74 -3.04 3.59 -11.00
CA THR A 74 -3.34 3.04 -9.68
C THR A 74 -3.57 4.18 -8.69
N TRP A 75 -4.36 3.97 -7.64
CA TRP A 75 -4.62 4.98 -6.61
C TRP A 75 -3.71 4.86 -5.39
N TRP A 76 -2.82 3.86 -5.36
CA TRP A 76 -1.95 3.56 -4.23
C TRP A 76 -0.55 3.15 -4.68
N LYS A 77 0.42 3.30 -3.78
CA LYS A 77 1.80 2.86 -3.94
C LYS A 77 2.34 2.31 -2.64
N VAL A 78 3.18 1.28 -2.73
CA VAL A 78 3.96 0.75 -1.60
C VAL A 78 5.41 1.24 -1.67
N ASP A 79 5.99 1.50 -0.50
CA ASP A 79 7.43 1.73 -0.38
C ASP A 79 8.19 0.46 -0.79
N SER A 80 8.92 0.56 -1.88
CA SER A 80 9.62 -0.59 -2.49
C SER A 80 10.68 -1.21 -1.58
N HIS A 81 11.26 -0.44 -0.64
CA HIS A 81 12.24 -0.97 0.31
C HIS A 81 11.54 -1.86 1.33
N SER A 82 10.47 -1.36 1.95
CA SER A 82 9.68 -2.10 2.93
C SER A 82 9.08 -3.40 2.38
N LEU A 83 8.60 -3.39 1.14
CA LEU A 83 8.06 -4.59 0.48
C LEU A 83 9.12 -5.68 0.31
N ARG A 84 10.34 -5.29 -0.10
CA ARG A 84 11.46 -6.21 -0.27
C ARG A 84 11.89 -6.83 1.05
N ASP A 85 11.92 -6.04 2.11
CA ASP A 85 12.34 -6.52 3.42
C ASP A 85 11.32 -7.50 4.02
N VAL A 86 10.03 -7.24 3.86
CA VAL A 86 8.99 -8.20 4.25
C VAL A 86 9.04 -9.47 3.42
N ALA A 87 9.26 -9.37 2.10
CA ALA A 87 9.42 -10.55 1.25
C ALA A 87 10.63 -11.40 1.67
N ARG A 88 11.75 -10.74 2.01
CA ARG A 88 12.97 -11.38 2.52
C ARG A 88 12.73 -12.05 3.88
N ALA A 89 12.10 -11.35 4.82
CA ALA A 89 11.77 -11.89 6.15
C ALA A 89 10.80 -13.08 6.07
N SER A 90 9.96 -13.12 5.04
CA SER A 90 8.98 -14.18 4.76
C SER A 90 9.56 -15.33 3.92
N ALA A 91 10.84 -15.30 3.55
CA ALA A 91 11.50 -16.41 2.89
C ALA A 91 11.87 -17.49 3.94
N PRO A 92 11.82 -18.79 3.58
CA PRO A 92 12.18 -19.84 4.52
C PRO A 92 13.64 -19.65 4.97
N ARG A 93 13.86 -19.48 6.27
CA ARG A 93 15.20 -19.57 6.85
C ARG A 93 15.66 -21.02 6.71
N ILE A 94 16.52 -21.30 5.74
CA ILE A 94 17.18 -22.60 5.67
C ILE A 94 18.01 -22.72 6.94
N SER A 95 17.54 -23.55 7.87
CA SER A 95 18.28 -23.97 9.04
C SER A 95 19.50 -24.74 8.56
N THR A 96 20.64 -24.08 8.43
CA THR A 96 21.94 -24.76 8.32
C THR A 96 22.26 -25.31 9.70
N GLY A 97 21.67 -26.46 10.03
CA GLY A 97 22.05 -27.25 11.20
C GLY A 97 23.44 -27.83 10.98
N GLY A 98 24.34 -27.55 11.92
CA GLY A 98 25.62 -28.23 12.10
C GLY A 98 25.52 -29.37 13.10
#